data_AF-A0A453F4D0-F1
#
_entry.id   AF-A0A453F4D0-F1
#
_cell.length_a   1.000
_cell.length_b   1.000
_cell.length_c   1.000
_cell.angle_alpha   90.00
_cell.angle_beta   90.00
_cell.angle_gamma   90.00
#
_symmetry.space_group_name_H-M   'P 1'
#
loop_
_entity.id
_entity.type
_entity.pdbx_description
1 polymer ?
#
loop_
_entity_poly.entity_id
_entity_poly.type
_entity_poly.pdbx_seq_one_letter_code
_entity_poly.pdbx_strand_id
1 'polypeptide(L)'
;MLPPSRREFRDIYIIFELMESDLHQVIKANDDLSPEHHQFFFYQLLRGMKYIHAANVFHRDLKPKNILANADCKLKICDFGLARVSFNDTPSAIFWTDYVATRWYRAPELCGSFFSKYTPAIDIWSIGCIFAEMLTGRPLFPGKNVVHQLDLMTDLLGTPSAESISRIRNEKARRYLGNMKKKHPIPFSQKFPGVDPMALHLLERLLAFDPTDRPTAAEALADPYFTGLANSELEPTTQPISRLEFEFERRKLAREDVRELIYRESTILRCCMSIFVVEIRQTFYTQVGWIVSRGNLFISKKSVLRVKRLARSCGSMLPYQGKELSAAVMSLKSQMQITV
;
A
#
# COMPACT_ATOMS: atom_id res chain seq x y z
N MET A 1 -2.75 -24.59 -5.22
CA MET A 1 -2.83 -25.66 -6.23
C MET A 1 -2.95 -25.00 -7.59
N LEU A 2 -2.27 -25.50 -8.62
CA LEU A 2 -2.50 -25.02 -9.99
C LEU A 2 -3.74 -25.73 -10.56
N PRO A 3 -4.60 -25.04 -11.32
CA PRO A 3 -5.72 -25.69 -11.96
C PRO A 3 -5.22 -26.71 -12.99
N PRO A 4 -5.86 -27.89 -13.11
CA PRO A 4 -5.42 -28.93 -14.05
C PRO A 4 -5.57 -28.49 -15.51
N SER A 5 -6.55 -27.63 -15.82
CA SER A 5 -6.72 -27.01 -17.14
C SER A 5 -6.34 -25.53 -17.09
N ARG A 6 -5.43 -25.12 -17.98
CA ARG A 6 -5.00 -23.73 -18.14
C ARG A 6 -6.12 -22.81 -18.61
N ARG A 7 -7.15 -23.37 -19.24
CA ARG A 7 -8.20 -22.60 -19.94
C ARG A 7 -9.56 -22.62 -19.26
N GLU A 8 -9.78 -23.50 -18.28
CA GLU A 8 -11.12 -23.74 -17.71
C GLU A 8 -11.29 -23.25 -16.27
N PHE A 9 -10.24 -22.77 -15.61
CA PHE A 9 -10.37 -22.24 -14.26
C PHE A 9 -11.23 -20.96 -14.24
N ARG A 10 -12.10 -20.89 -13.23
CA ARG A 10 -13.06 -19.79 -13.04
C ARG A 10 -12.69 -18.90 -11.86
N ASP A 11 -12.07 -19.50 -10.84
CA ASP A 11 -11.78 -18.83 -9.58
C ASP A 11 -10.26 -18.75 -9.34
N ILE A 12 -9.84 -17.66 -8.73
CA ILE A 12 -8.45 -17.41 -8.34
C ILE A 12 -8.46 -17.11 -6.85
N TYR A 13 -7.69 -17.88 -6.09
CA TYR A 13 -7.54 -17.69 -4.65
C TYR A 13 -6.13 -17.19 -4.38
N ILE A 14 -6.02 -15.97 -3.88
CA ILE A 14 -4.76 -15.37 -3.48
C ILE A 14 -4.71 -15.34 -1.96
N ILE A 15 -3.68 -15.96 -1.38
CA ILE A 15 -3.53 -16.10 0.07
C ILE A 15 -2.51 -15.08 0.54
N PHE A 16 -2.92 -14.22 1.46
CA PHE A 16 -2.08 -13.21 2.10
C PHE A 16 -1.99 -13.48 3.60
N GLU A 17 -1.12 -12.74 4.28
CA GLU A 17 -1.22 -12.62 5.74
C GLU A 17 -2.54 -11.96 6.12
N LEU A 18 -3.08 -12.35 7.29
CA LEU A 18 -4.30 -11.76 7.81
C LEU A 18 -3.98 -10.40 8.45
N MET A 19 -4.71 -9.37 8.02
CA MET A 19 -4.81 -8.08 8.70
C MET A 19 -6.24 -8.00 9.25
N GLU A 20 -6.39 -7.83 10.56
CA GLU A 20 -7.68 -7.96 11.25
C GLU A 20 -8.63 -6.80 10.95
N SER A 21 -8.09 -5.65 10.55
CA SER A 21 -8.86 -4.43 10.30
C SER A 21 -8.31 -3.65 9.11
N ASP A 22 -9.02 -2.59 8.75
CA ASP A 22 -8.54 -1.51 7.90
C ASP A 22 -8.50 -0.19 8.70
N LEU A 23 -7.80 0.80 8.16
CA LEU A 23 -7.62 2.10 8.80
C LEU A 23 -8.94 2.87 8.92
N HIS A 24 -9.93 2.63 8.04
CA HIS A 24 -11.25 3.23 8.18
C HIS A 24 -11.95 2.77 9.45
N GLN A 25 -11.91 1.46 9.74
CA GLN A 25 -12.46 0.91 10.98
C GLN A 25 -11.66 1.35 12.20
N VAL A 26 -10.32 1.42 12.10
CA VAL A 26 -9.45 1.89 13.20
C VAL A 26 -9.78 3.33 13.57
N ILE A 27 -9.90 4.24 12.59
CA ILE A 27 -10.26 5.64 12.81
C ILE A 27 -11.67 5.77 13.42
N LYS A 28 -12.62 4.95 12.97
CA LYS A 28 -14.01 5.03 13.43
C LYS A 28 -14.24 4.44 14.82
N ALA A 29 -13.52 3.38 15.17
CA ALA A 29 -13.77 2.60 16.37
C ALA A 29 -13.01 3.13 17.60
N ASN A 30 -12.00 3.97 17.40
CA ASN A 30 -11.02 4.23 18.44
C ASN A 30 -10.86 5.74 18.68
N ASP A 31 -11.62 6.24 19.65
CA ASP A 31 -11.48 7.61 20.16
C ASP A 31 -10.14 7.81 20.92
N ASP A 32 -9.40 6.72 21.21
CA ASP A 32 -8.13 6.73 21.95
C ASP A 32 -6.88 6.74 21.05
N LEU A 33 -6.99 7.02 19.74
CA LEU A 33 -5.81 7.17 18.89
C LEU A 33 -4.98 8.39 19.34
N SER A 34 -3.88 8.10 20.02
CA SER A 34 -2.94 9.14 20.47
C SER A 34 -2.19 9.78 19.29
N PRO A 35 -1.62 10.98 19.48
CA PRO A 35 -0.77 11.63 18.46
C PRO A 35 0.36 10.74 17.94
N GLU A 36 0.94 9.89 18.79
CA GLU A 36 1.99 8.94 18.42
C GLU A 36 1.47 7.84 17.50
N HIS A 37 0.23 7.38 17.68
CA HIS A 37 -0.40 6.44 16.75
C HIS A 37 -0.61 7.09 15.38
N HIS A 38 -1.10 8.33 15.34
CA HIS A 38 -1.24 9.08 14.08
C HIS A 38 0.10 9.21 13.36
N GLN A 39 1.14 9.62 14.08
CA GLN A 39 2.50 9.76 13.55
C GLN A 39 3.04 8.43 13.02
N PHE A 40 2.90 7.33 13.78
CA PHE A 40 3.43 6.02 13.41
C PHE A 40 2.67 5.38 12.23
N PHE A 41 1.34 5.48 12.20
CA PHE A 41 0.54 5.08 11.05
C PHE A 41 0.90 5.88 9.80
N PHE A 42 1.04 7.19 9.95
CA PHE A 42 1.35 8.05 8.82
C PHE A 42 2.76 7.79 8.26
N TYR A 43 3.74 7.56 9.15
CA TYR A 43 5.10 7.15 8.78
C TYR A 43 5.09 5.87 7.94
N GLN A 44 4.38 4.82 8.38
CA GLN A 44 4.29 3.55 7.64
C GLN A 44 3.62 3.71 6.27
N LEU A 45 2.59 4.55 6.17
CA LEU A 45 1.91 4.85 4.90
C LEU A 45 2.87 5.51 3.91
N LEU A 46 3.55 6.58 4.32
CA LEU A 46 4.53 7.28 3.48
C LEU A 46 5.71 6.39 3.10
N ARG A 47 6.20 5.56 4.03
CA ARG A 47 7.25 4.57 3.77
C ARG A 47 6.85 3.56 2.69
N GLY A 48 5.63 3.04 2.75
CA GLY A 48 5.10 2.15 1.70
C GLY A 48 4.98 2.86 0.36
N MET A 49 4.50 4.11 0.37
CA MET A 49 4.32 4.90 -0.85
C MET A 49 5.64 5.36 -1.47
N LYS A 50 6.69 5.64 -0.67
CA LYS A 50 8.06 5.87 -1.15
C LYS A 50 8.53 4.70 -2.01
N TYR A 51 8.34 3.47 -1.54
CA TYR A 51 8.72 2.26 -2.28
C TYR A 51 7.91 2.10 -3.58
N ILE A 52 6.58 2.26 -3.51
CA ILE A 52 5.68 2.14 -4.66
C ILE A 52 6.01 3.21 -5.73
N HIS A 53 6.25 4.46 -5.32
CA HIS A 53 6.60 5.55 -6.22
C HIS A 53 8.00 5.39 -6.82
N ALA A 54 8.97 4.85 -6.08
CA ALA A 54 10.29 4.52 -6.63
C ALA A 54 10.22 3.45 -7.73
N ALA A 55 9.20 2.58 -7.69
CA ALA A 55 8.90 1.62 -8.74
C ALA A 55 8.22 2.23 -9.98
N ASN A 56 7.95 3.55 -9.99
CA ASN A 56 7.08 4.25 -10.95
C ASN A 56 5.65 3.69 -11.00
N VAL A 57 5.15 3.16 -9.88
CA VAL A 57 3.76 2.70 -9.74
C VAL A 57 2.95 3.79 -9.05
N PHE A 58 1.76 4.09 -9.55
CA PHE A 58 0.79 4.99 -8.90
C PHE A 58 -0.42 4.18 -8.45
N HIS A 59 -0.80 4.29 -7.19
CA HIS A 59 -1.86 3.47 -6.60
C HIS A 59 -3.25 3.91 -7.07
N ARG A 60 -3.47 5.23 -7.13
CA ARG A 60 -4.65 5.90 -7.68
C ARG A 60 -5.94 5.78 -6.88
N ASP A 61 -6.13 4.75 -6.06
CA ASP A 61 -7.31 4.59 -5.20
C ASP A 61 -6.96 4.46 -3.71
N LEU A 62 -6.08 5.34 -3.23
CA LEU A 62 -5.76 5.40 -1.80
C LEU A 62 -6.93 6.00 -1.02
N LYS A 63 -7.36 5.24 -0.01
CA LYS A 63 -8.41 5.59 0.95
C LYS A 63 -8.21 4.72 2.21
N PRO A 64 -8.74 5.10 3.38
CA PRO A 64 -8.50 4.35 4.62
C PRO A 64 -8.92 2.87 4.54
N LYS A 65 -9.96 2.53 3.76
CA LYS A 65 -10.37 1.13 3.51
C LYS A 65 -9.33 0.28 2.76
N ASN A 66 -8.44 0.92 2.00
CA ASN A 66 -7.37 0.25 1.25
C ASN A 66 -6.04 0.26 2.03
N ILE A 67 -6.05 0.70 3.29
CA ILE A 67 -4.91 0.64 4.21
C ILE A 67 -5.27 -0.35 5.31
N LEU A 68 -4.74 -1.56 5.23
CA LEU A 68 -4.97 -2.61 6.21
C LEU A 68 -4.17 -2.36 7.48
N ALA A 69 -4.74 -2.70 8.63
CA ALA A 69 -4.15 -2.52 9.94
C ALA A 69 -4.31 -3.78 10.81
N ASN A 70 -3.37 -4.01 11.72
CA ASN A 70 -3.42 -5.11 12.68
C ASN A 70 -3.22 -4.64 14.12
N ALA A 71 -3.39 -5.54 15.09
CA ALA A 71 -3.22 -5.25 16.51
C ALA A 71 -1.79 -4.84 16.92
N ASP A 72 -0.78 -5.19 16.11
CA ASP A 72 0.61 -4.74 16.30
C ASP A 72 0.84 -3.31 15.75
N CYS A 73 -0.21 -2.59 15.37
CA CYS A 73 -0.14 -1.28 14.70
C CYS A 73 0.63 -1.29 13.37
N LYS A 74 0.71 -2.44 12.67
CA LYS A 74 1.33 -2.52 11.34
C LYS A 74 0.34 -2.11 10.27
N LEU A 75 0.81 -1.33 9.30
CA LEU A 75 0.02 -0.97 8.12
C LEU A 75 0.50 -1.65 6.84
N LYS A 76 -0.45 -1.99 5.97
CA LYS A 76 -0.20 -2.49 4.61
C LYS A 76 -1.16 -1.86 3.61
N ILE A 77 -0.62 -1.37 2.50
CA ILE A 77 -1.40 -0.85 1.39
C ILE A 77 -1.91 -2.03 0.57
N CYS A 78 -3.19 -2.05 0.22
CA CYS A 78 -3.81 -3.09 -0.59
C CYS A 78 -4.66 -2.51 -1.72
N ASP A 79 -5.19 -3.38 -2.58
CA ASP A 79 -6.08 -3.04 -3.71
C ASP A 79 -5.41 -2.22 -4.82
N PHE A 80 -4.47 -2.86 -5.50
CA PHE A 80 -3.77 -2.31 -6.66
C PHE A 80 -4.56 -2.47 -7.97
N GLY A 81 -5.87 -2.77 -7.93
CA GLY A 81 -6.67 -3.01 -9.15
C GLY A 81 -6.72 -1.80 -10.11
N LEU A 82 -6.62 -0.60 -9.55
CA LEU A 82 -6.57 0.66 -10.31
C LEU A 82 -5.14 1.20 -10.49
N ALA A 83 -4.14 0.54 -9.88
CA ALA A 83 -2.75 0.97 -9.92
C ALA A 83 -2.16 0.83 -11.32
N ARG A 84 -1.21 1.69 -11.68
CA ARG A 84 -0.59 1.70 -13.01
C ARG A 84 0.88 2.07 -12.94
N VAL A 85 1.66 1.53 -13.86
CA VAL A 85 3.06 1.92 -14.07
C VAL A 85 3.13 3.12 -15.01
N SER A 86 3.92 4.11 -14.63
CA SER A 86 4.20 5.26 -15.48
C SER A 86 5.44 5.00 -16.34
N PHE A 87 5.26 5.07 -17.66
CA PHE A 87 6.36 5.06 -18.62
C PHE A 87 6.44 6.42 -19.29
N ASN A 88 7.59 7.09 -19.16
CA ASN A 88 7.82 8.49 -19.59
C ASN A 88 7.47 8.81 -21.06
N ASP A 89 7.29 7.81 -21.94
CA ASP A 89 7.19 8.02 -23.39
C ASP A 89 5.75 7.96 -23.93
N THR A 90 4.76 7.63 -23.10
CA THR A 90 3.36 7.58 -23.56
C THR A 90 2.44 8.14 -22.49
N PRO A 91 1.71 9.24 -22.76
CA PRO A 91 0.59 9.62 -21.92
C PRO A 91 -0.48 8.55 -22.08
N SER A 92 -0.44 7.52 -21.22
CA SER A 92 -1.52 6.55 -21.09
C SER A 92 -2.73 7.31 -20.57
N ALA A 93 -3.52 7.79 -21.52
CA ALA A 93 -4.85 8.33 -21.29
C ALA A 93 -5.74 7.23 -20.74
N ILE A 94 -5.71 7.06 -19.42
CA ILE A 94 -6.53 6.05 -18.77
C ILE A 94 -7.82 6.72 -18.31
N PHE A 95 -8.93 6.13 -18.75
CA PHE A 95 -10.27 6.50 -18.34
C PHE A 95 -10.42 6.39 -16.82
N TRP A 96 -10.70 7.52 -16.17
CA TRP A 96 -11.45 7.50 -14.93
C TRP A 96 -12.92 7.46 -15.30
N THR A 97 -13.58 6.32 -15.11
CA THR A 97 -15.03 6.33 -15.02
C THR A 97 -15.37 6.97 -13.68
N ASP A 98 -15.97 8.17 -13.76
CA ASP A 98 -16.33 8.97 -12.60
C ASP A 98 -17.11 8.16 -11.53
N TYR A 99 -17.82 7.12 -11.97
CA TYR A 99 -18.76 6.29 -11.22
C TYR A 99 -18.18 5.18 -10.34
N VAL A 100 -16.88 4.83 -10.43
CA VAL A 100 -16.40 3.54 -9.88
C VAL A 100 -15.70 3.64 -8.51
N ALA A 101 -15.38 4.84 -8.02
CA ALA A 101 -14.65 5.00 -6.74
C ALA A 101 -15.12 6.19 -5.89
N THR A 102 -14.88 6.12 -4.58
CA THR A 102 -15.12 7.20 -3.61
C THR A 102 -14.31 8.44 -4.00
N ARG A 103 -14.98 9.59 -4.22
CA ARG A 103 -14.33 10.83 -4.69
C ARG A 103 -13.56 11.58 -3.61
N TRP A 104 -13.77 11.26 -2.34
CA TRP A 104 -13.33 12.06 -1.20
C TRP A 104 -11.82 12.25 -1.10
N TYR A 105 -11.05 11.30 -1.64
CA TYR A 105 -9.59 11.30 -1.63
C TYR A 105 -8.99 11.67 -3.01
N ARG A 106 -9.81 11.98 -4.02
CA ARG A 106 -9.31 12.32 -5.36
C ARG A 106 -8.71 13.72 -5.37
N ALA A 107 -7.56 13.86 -6.02
CA ALA A 107 -6.88 15.14 -6.20
C ALA A 107 -7.68 16.13 -7.08
N PRO A 108 -7.52 17.46 -6.90
CA PRO A 108 -8.23 18.49 -7.66
C PRO A 108 -8.07 18.34 -9.18
N GLU A 109 -6.87 18.01 -9.65
CA GLU A 109 -6.55 17.82 -11.07
C GLU A 109 -7.24 16.60 -11.71
N LEU A 110 -7.77 15.68 -10.88
CA LEU A 110 -8.56 14.53 -11.31
C LEU A 110 -10.06 14.80 -11.30
N CYS A 111 -10.52 15.89 -10.69
CA CYS A 111 -11.94 16.22 -10.60
C CYS A 111 -12.51 16.56 -11.99
N GLY A 112 -13.24 15.60 -12.57
CA GLY A 112 -13.92 15.72 -13.87
C GLY A 112 -13.05 15.37 -15.09
N SER A 113 -11.73 15.19 -14.96
CA SER A 113 -10.88 14.91 -16.13
C SER A 113 -10.89 13.43 -16.52
N PHE A 114 -11.13 13.15 -17.81
CA PHE A 114 -10.95 11.83 -18.41
C PHE A 114 -9.50 11.59 -18.87
N PHE A 115 -8.67 12.64 -18.95
CA PHE A 115 -7.32 12.62 -19.52
C PHE A 115 -6.39 13.51 -18.70
N SER A 116 -5.59 12.94 -17.79
CA SER A 116 -4.53 13.67 -17.08
C SER A 116 -3.18 13.00 -17.25
N LYS A 117 -2.10 13.79 -17.32
CA LYS A 117 -0.75 13.27 -17.11
C LYS A 117 -0.65 12.96 -15.62
N TYR A 118 -0.69 11.68 -15.26
CA TYR A 118 -0.60 11.26 -13.88
C TYR A 118 0.82 11.47 -13.36
N THR A 119 0.91 12.11 -12.21
CA THR A 119 2.15 12.23 -11.43
C THR A 119 1.93 11.52 -10.10
N PRO A 120 2.99 11.15 -9.37
CA PRO A 120 2.85 10.60 -8.01
C PRO A 120 2.08 11.54 -7.08
N ALA A 121 2.00 12.84 -7.39
CA ALA A 121 1.29 13.85 -6.60
C ALA A 121 -0.20 13.57 -6.39
N ILE A 122 -0.84 12.75 -7.23
CA ILE A 122 -2.24 12.34 -7.05
C ILE A 122 -2.41 11.45 -5.81
N ASP A 123 -1.44 10.56 -5.58
CA ASP A 123 -1.42 9.69 -4.40
C ASP A 123 -1.07 10.53 -3.16
N ILE A 124 -0.16 11.50 -3.29
CA ILE A 124 0.21 12.43 -2.21
C ILE A 124 -1.00 13.21 -1.68
N TRP A 125 -1.85 13.71 -2.57
CA TRP A 125 -3.10 14.35 -2.15
C TRP A 125 -4.01 13.39 -1.36
N SER A 126 -4.15 12.15 -1.87
CA SER A 126 -4.98 11.12 -1.23
C SER A 126 -4.46 10.80 0.18
N ILE A 127 -3.13 10.71 0.32
CA ILE A 127 -2.42 10.52 1.58
C ILE A 127 -2.68 11.70 2.54
N GLY A 128 -2.64 12.94 2.05
CA GLY A 128 -3.03 14.12 2.84
C GLY A 128 -4.47 14.05 3.35
N CYS A 129 -5.42 13.62 2.51
CA CYS A 129 -6.80 13.42 2.93
C CYS A 129 -6.95 12.33 4.00
N ILE A 130 -6.21 11.21 3.86
CA ILE A 130 -6.16 10.13 4.88
C ILE A 130 -5.57 10.66 6.19
N PHE A 131 -4.51 11.47 6.13
CA PHE A 131 -3.89 12.04 7.32
C PHE A 131 -4.84 12.98 8.07
N ALA A 132 -5.52 13.87 7.35
CA ALA A 132 -6.55 14.72 7.95
C ALA A 132 -7.69 13.90 8.59
N GLU A 133 -8.08 12.77 7.98
CA GLU A 133 -9.10 11.88 8.53
C GLU A 133 -8.61 11.16 9.78
N MET A 134 -7.34 10.72 9.83
CA MET A 134 -6.73 10.20 11.07
C MET A 134 -6.75 11.25 12.18
N LEU A 135 -6.34 12.49 11.88
CA LEU A 135 -6.25 13.57 12.87
C LEU A 135 -7.61 14.04 13.41
N THR A 136 -8.71 13.83 12.67
CA THR A 136 -10.03 14.40 13.01
C THR A 136 -11.14 13.38 13.18
N GLY A 137 -10.88 12.10 12.92
CA GLY A 137 -11.89 11.03 12.95
C GLY A 137 -12.91 11.08 11.82
N ARG A 138 -12.81 12.04 10.88
CA ARG A 138 -13.82 12.25 9.83
C ARG A 138 -13.22 12.60 8.47
N PRO A 139 -13.85 12.19 7.36
CA PRO A 139 -13.37 12.52 6.02
C PRO A 139 -13.27 14.03 5.80
N LEU A 140 -12.15 14.48 5.23
CA LEU A 140 -11.89 15.90 5.02
C LEU A 140 -12.81 16.54 3.96
N PHE A 141 -13.00 15.85 2.83
CA PHE A 141 -13.77 16.35 1.69
C PHE A 141 -14.85 15.35 1.24
N PRO A 142 -15.96 15.18 2.00
CA PRO A 142 -17.03 14.25 1.68
C PRO A 142 -17.97 14.77 0.58
N GLY A 143 -17.44 15.06 -0.61
CA GLY A 143 -18.21 15.61 -1.73
C GLY A 143 -19.23 14.62 -2.29
N LYS A 144 -20.39 15.15 -2.70
CA LYS A 144 -21.53 14.39 -3.24
C LYS A 144 -21.47 14.26 -4.76
N ASN A 145 -20.81 15.21 -5.41
CA ASN A 145 -20.58 15.28 -6.85
C ASN A 145 -19.31 16.12 -7.09
N VAL A 146 -18.87 16.22 -8.34
CA VAL A 146 -17.62 16.93 -8.71
C VAL A 146 -17.63 18.39 -8.26
N VAL A 147 -18.75 19.09 -8.43
CA VAL A 147 -18.90 20.50 -8.03
C VAL A 147 -18.79 20.64 -6.51
N HIS A 148 -19.55 19.85 -5.75
CA HIS A 148 -19.49 19.87 -4.29
C HIS A 148 -18.10 19.48 -3.76
N GLN A 149 -17.39 18.55 -4.42
CA GLN A 149 -16.02 18.20 -4.05
C GLN A 149 -15.07 19.41 -4.21
N LEU A 150 -15.16 20.13 -5.33
CA LEU A 150 -14.38 21.34 -5.58
C LEU A 150 -14.73 22.48 -4.62
N ASP A 151 -16.02 22.63 -4.28
CA ASP A 151 -16.46 23.59 -3.26
C ASP A 151 -15.79 23.30 -1.91
N LEU A 152 -15.84 22.06 -1.43
CA LEU A 152 -15.23 21.68 -0.16
C LEU A 152 -13.70 21.90 -0.14
N MET A 153 -13.02 21.62 -1.25
CA MET A 153 -11.58 21.87 -1.38
C MET A 153 -11.27 23.37 -1.29
N THR A 154 -12.01 24.19 -2.04
CA THR A 154 -11.80 25.64 -2.11
C THR A 154 -12.31 26.40 -0.88
N ASP A 155 -13.24 25.82 -0.12
CA ASP A 155 -13.65 26.36 1.19
C ASP A 155 -12.51 26.30 2.20
N LEU A 156 -11.62 25.30 2.10
CA LEU A 156 -10.43 25.18 2.94
C LEU A 156 -9.22 25.91 2.36
N LEU A 157 -8.88 25.62 1.09
CA LEU A 157 -7.64 26.07 0.46
C LEU A 157 -7.76 27.46 -0.19
N GLY A 158 -8.96 28.04 -0.22
CA GLY A 158 -9.26 29.24 -0.99
C GLY A 158 -9.41 28.96 -2.48
N THR A 159 -9.73 30.02 -3.24
CA THR A 159 -9.84 29.91 -4.70
C THR A 159 -8.44 29.83 -5.31
N PRO A 160 -8.15 28.82 -6.16
CA PRO A 160 -6.86 28.68 -6.81
C PRO A 160 -6.56 29.87 -7.73
N SER A 161 -5.27 30.11 -7.97
CA SER A 161 -4.83 31.16 -8.89
C SER A 161 -5.33 30.92 -10.32
N ALA A 162 -5.45 31.98 -11.12
CA ALA A 162 -5.82 31.84 -12.54
C ALA A 162 -4.84 30.95 -13.31
N GLU A 163 -3.55 30.96 -12.93
CA GLU A 163 -2.53 30.08 -13.50
C GLU A 163 -2.81 28.63 -13.15
N SER A 164 -3.05 28.31 -11.87
CA SER A 164 -3.38 26.95 -11.43
C SER A 164 -4.67 26.45 -12.10
N ILE A 165 -5.68 27.30 -12.24
CA ILE A 165 -6.92 26.99 -12.96
C ILE A 165 -6.65 26.68 -14.44
N SER A 166 -5.75 27.42 -15.09
CA SER A 166 -5.41 27.22 -16.51
C SER A 166 -4.78 25.86 -16.80
N ARG A 167 -4.08 25.27 -15.81
CA ARG A 167 -3.45 23.94 -15.89
C ARG A 167 -4.45 22.79 -15.77
N ILE A 168 -5.67 23.05 -15.28
CA ILE A 168 -6.73 22.05 -15.17
C ILE A 168 -7.24 21.67 -16.57
N ARG A 169 -7.04 20.42 -16.94
CA ARG A 169 -7.43 19.90 -18.25
C ARG A 169 -8.94 19.78 -18.44
N ASN A 170 -9.70 19.50 -17.37
CA ASN A 170 -11.13 19.39 -17.49
C ASN A 170 -11.77 20.76 -17.67
N GLU A 171 -12.42 20.97 -18.82
CA GLU A 171 -13.04 22.24 -19.15
C GLU A 171 -14.21 22.61 -18.23
N LYS A 172 -15.00 21.63 -17.76
CA LYS A 172 -16.12 21.88 -16.83
C LYS A 172 -15.61 22.38 -15.48
N ALA A 173 -14.59 21.73 -14.91
CA ALA A 173 -13.96 22.10 -13.66
C ALA A 173 -13.24 23.45 -13.79
N ARG A 174 -12.51 23.67 -14.88
CA ARG A 174 -11.84 24.94 -15.17
C ARG A 174 -12.83 26.11 -15.25
N ARG A 175 -13.95 25.94 -15.98
CA ARG A 175 -15.01 26.95 -16.09
C ARG A 175 -15.70 27.19 -14.75
N TYR A 176 -15.97 26.12 -13.99
CA TYR A 176 -16.59 26.24 -12.68
C TYR A 176 -15.70 27.02 -11.70
N LEU A 177 -14.43 26.65 -11.59
CA LEU A 177 -13.44 27.33 -10.74
C LEU A 177 -13.14 28.76 -11.22
N GLY A 178 -13.18 29.02 -12.53
CA GLY A 178 -12.99 30.37 -13.08
C GLY A 178 -14.15 31.32 -12.78
N ASN A 179 -15.36 30.80 -12.63
CA ASN A 179 -16.58 31.59 -12.39
C ASN A 179 -16.99 31.65 -10.91
N MET A 180 -16.31 30.92 -10.02
CA MET A 180 -16.67 30.89 -8.61
C MET A 180 -16.32 32.21 -7.91
N LYS A 181 -17.06 32.54 -6.85
CA LYS A 181 -16.71 33.67 -5.98
C LYS A 181 -15.35 33.40 -5.31
N LYS A 182 -14.46 34.39 -5.29
CA LYS A 182 -13.16 34.28 -4.62
C LYS A 182 -13.35 33.97 -3.13
N LYS A 183 -12.68 32.92 -2.67
CA LYS A 183 -12.60 32.46 -1.28
C LYS A 183 -11.16 32.64 -0.78
N HIS A 184 -11.01 33.04 0.48
CA HIS A 184 -9.71 33.11 1.15
C HIS A 184 -9.40 31.74 1.80
N PRO A 185 -8.13 31.31 1.81
CA PRO A 185 -7.74 30.09 2.52
C PRO A 185 -8.01 30.24 4.02
N ILE A 186 -8.44 29.13 4.64
CA ILE A 186 -8.59 29.03 6.09
C ILE A 186 -7.27 28.49 6.64
N PRO A 187 -6.63 29.18 7.62
CA PRO A 187 -5.44 28.65 8.28
C PRO A 187 -5.68 27.25 8.85
N PHE A 188 -4.74 26.33 8.61
CA PHE A 188 -4.91 24.93 9.06
C PHE A 188 -5.03 24.83 10.58
N SER A 189 -4.34 25.69 11.33
CA SER A 189 -4.48 25.81 12.80
C SER A 189 -5.90 26.15 13.25
N GLN A 190 -6.67 26.89 12.44
CA GLN A 190 -8.08 27.19 12.70
C GLN A 190 -8.99 26.00 12.32
N LYS A 191 -8.69 25.31 11.22
CA LYS A 191 -9.48 24.16 10.75
C LYS A 191 -9.31 22.92 11.64
N PHE A 192 -8.10 22.74 12.17
CA PHE A 192 -7.65 21.58 12.94
C PHE A 192 -7.14 22.02 14.32
N PRO A 193 -8.03 22.50 15.20
CA PRO A 193 -7.62 23.00 16.51
C PRO A 193 -7.06 21.86 17.38
N GLY A 194 -5.97 22.15 18.12
CA GLY A 194 -5.35 21.19 19.04
C GLY A 194 -4.47 20.12 18.38
N VAL A 195 -4.29 20.15 17.06
CA VAL A 195 -3.35 19.27 16.34
C VAL A 195 -1.93 19.84 16.44
N ASP A 196 -0.94 18.94 16.51
CA ASP A 196 0.49 19.26 16.49
C ASP A 196 0.84 20.20 15.30
N PRO A 197 1.49 21.35 15.55
CA PRO A 197 1.93 22.27 14.49
C PRO A 197 2.79 21.61 13.40
N MET A 198 3.63 20.62 13.74
CA MET A 198 4.46 19.89 12.78
C MET A 198 3.59 19.02 11.86
N ALA A 199 2.58 18.35 12.43
CA ALA A 199 1.61 17.58 11.66
C ALA A 199 0.83 18.49 10.70
N LEU A 200 0.41 19.67 11.17
CA LEU A 200 -0.32 20.64 10.35
C LEU A 200 0.52 21.19 9.20
N HIS A 201 1.78 21.53 9.46
CA HIS A 201 2.70 22.00 8.43
C HIS A 201 2.90 20.95 7.33
N LEU A 202 3.10 19.68 7.70
CA LEU A 202 3.19 18.59 6.73
C LEU A 202 1.86 18.40 5.99
N LEU A 203 0.73 18.43 6.68
CA LEU A 203 -0.60 18.27 6.09
C LEU A 203 -0.91 19.37 5.05
N GLU A 204 -0.57 20.62 5.34
CA GLU A 204 -0.77 21.75 4.43
C GLU A 204 0.02 21.57 3.12
N ARG A 205 1.28 21.11 3.21
CA ARG A 205 2.11 20.81 2.02
C ARG A 205 1.54 19.66 1.18
N LEU A 206 1.00 18.61 1.82
CA LEU A 206 0.40 17.47 1.13
C LEU A 206 -0.89 17.84 0.39
N LEU A 207 -1.65 18.79 0.93
CA LEU A 207 -2.92 19.28 0.41
C LEU A 207 -2.78 20.54 -0.47
N ALA A 208 -1.59 20.78 -1.04
CA ALA A 208 -1.41 21.86 -1.99
C ALA A 208 -2.27 21.65 -3.25
N PHE A 209 -2.91 22.73 -3.74
CA PHE A 209 -3.82 22.64 -4.89
C PHE A 209 -3.06 22.30 -6.17
N ASP A 210 -1.95 22.98 -6.47
CA ASP A 210 -1.09 22.64 -7.61
C ASP A 210 -0.31 21.36 -7.29
N PRO A 211 -0.36 20.32 -8.14
CA PRO A 211 0.42 19.11 -7.93
C PRO A 211 1.93 19.32 -7.88
N THR A 212 2.48 20.42 -8.43
CA THR A 212 3.93 20.70 -8.35
C THR A 212 4.39 21.17 -6.98
N ASP A 213 3.46 21.68 -6.16
CA ASP A 213 3.76 22.21 -4.84
C ASP A 213 3.70 21.11 -3.76
N ARG A 214 3.22 19.91 -4.13
CA ARG A 214 3.16 18.76 -3.22
C ARG A 214 4.53 18.09 -3.13
N PRO A 215 4.98 17.70 -1.93
CA PRO A 215 6.21 16.94 -1.77
C PRO A 215 6.06 15.54 -2.36
N THR A 216 7.17 14.93 -2.77
CA THR A 216 7.23 13.50 -3.02
C THR A 216 7.06 12.71 -1.72
N ALA A 217 6.72 11.41 -1.82
CA ALA A 217 6.62 10.56 -0.64
C ALA A 217 7.94 10.49 0.15
N ALA A 218 9.09 10.55 -0.55
CA ALA A 218 10.40 10.57 0.08
C ALA A 218 10.66 11.89 0.85
N GLU A 219 10.33 13.04 0.26
CA GLU A 219 10.46 14.35 0.92
C GLU A 219 9.51 14.49 2.10
N ALA A 220 8.27 13.99 1.98
CA ALA A 220 7.31 13.96 3.08
C ALA A 220 7.77 13.07 4.23
N LEU A 221 8.38 11.91 3.93
CA LEU A 221 8.91 10.99 4.96
C LEU A 221 10.10 11.57 5.71
N ALA A 222 10.85 12.50 5.08
CA ALA A 222 11.96 13.23 5.68
C ALA A 222 11.52 14.49 6.46
N ASP A 223 10.21 14.75 6.57
CA ASP A 223 9.70 15.91 7.30
C ASP A 223 10.00 15.81 8.81
N PRO A 224 10.29 16.93 9.51
CA PRO A 224 10.65 16.86 10.92
C PRO A 224 9.51 16.36 11.82
N TYR A 225 8.26 16.28 11.32
CA TYR A 225 7.19 15.56 12.00
C TYR A 225 7.56 14.10 12.32
N PHE A 226 8.51 13.46 11.64
CA PHE A 226 8.93 12.08 11.91
C PHE A 226 10.26 11.96 12.67
N THR A 227 10.73 13.06 13.30
CA THR A 227 11.98 13.05 14.07
C THR A 227 11.93 11.96 15.16
N GLY A 228 12.92 11.07 15.18
CA GLY A 228 12.99 9.94 16.11
C GLY A 228 12.38 8.62 15.59
N LEU A 229 11.59 8.66 14.51
CA LEU A 229 11.09 7.47 13.81
C LEU A 229 11.83 7.20 12.50
N ALA A 230 12.27 8.26 11.80
CA ALA A 230 12.95 8.16 10.52
C ALA A 230 14.26 7.36 10.64
N ASN A 231 14.40 6.33 9.80
CA ASN A 231 15.60 5.50 9.73
C ASN A 231 15.79 5.01 8.29
N SER A 232 16.84 5.48 7.63
CA SER A 232 17.14 5.18 6.23
C SER A 232 17.34 3.69 5.96
N GLU A 233 17.89 2.92 6.91
CA GLU A 233 18.05 1.46 6.78
C GLU A 233 16.71 0.72 6.79
N LEU A 234 15.72 1.31 7.49
CA LEU A 234 14.38 0.76 7.55
C LEU A 234 13.52 1.24 6.39
N GLU A 235 13.96 2.13 5.52
CA GLU A 235 13.16 2.71 4.43
C GLU A 235 13.65 2.27 3.04
N PRO A 236 13.34 1.01 2.64
CA PRO A 236 13.82 0.47 1.38
C PRO A 236 13.32 1.30 0.20
N THR A 237 14.16 1.38 -0.83
CA THR A 237 13.80 1.88 -2.15
C THR A 237 13.88 0.74 -3.16
N THR A 238 13.32 0.93 -4.34
CA THR A 238 13.39 -0.02 -5.45
C THR A 238 13.73 0.69 -6.75
N GLN A 239 14.08 -0.09 -7.77
CA GLN A 239 14.23 0.41 -9.12
C GLN A 239 12.87 0.50 -9.82
N PRO A 240 12.71 1.43 -10.78
CA PRO A 240 11.53 1.48 -11.63
C PRO A 240 11.26 0.14 -12.32
N ILE A 241 10.00 -0.26 -12.38
CA ILE A 241 9.59 -1.49 -13.09
C ILE A 241 9.97 -1.35 -14.58
N SER A 242 10.58 -2.40 -15.12
CA SER A 242 11.00 -2.39 -16.52
C SER A 242 9.78 -2.41 -17.46
N ARG A 243 9.91 -1.77 -18.63
CA ARG A 243 8.84 -1.80 -19.65
C ARG A 243 8.48 -3.21 -20.11
N LEU A 244 9.47 -4.11 -20.12
CA LEU A 244 9.31 -5.49 -20.56
C LEU A 244 8.39 -6.27 -19.61
N GLU A 245 8.47 -6.02 -18.30
CA GLU A 245 7.61 -6.67 -17.30
C GLU A 245 6.13 -6.30 -17.44
N PHE A 246 5.84 -5.12 -17.99
CA PHE A 246 4.47 -4.58 -18.14
C PHE A 246 3.98 -4.51 -19.58
N GLU A 247 4.66 -5.18 -20.52
CA GLU A 247 4.31 -5.15 -21.93
C GLU A 247 2.88 -5.66 -22.19
N PHE A 248 2.37 -6.54 -21.32
CA PHE A 248 1.03 -7.10 -21.42
C PHE A 248 -0.09 -6.04 -21.32
N GLU A 249 0.07 -4.95 -20.56
CA GLU A 249 -0.94 -3.88 -20.46
C GLU A 249 -1.09 -3.06 -21.74
N ARG A 250 -0.09 -3.08 -22.63
CA ARG A 250 -0.09 -2.29 -23.87
C ARG A 250 -0.84 -2.97 -25.01
N ARG A 251 -1.19 -4.25 -24.85
CA ARG A 251 -1.88 -5.04 -25.86
C ARG A 251 -3.35 -5.15 -25.48
N LYS A 252 -4.24 -5.13 -26.48
CA LYS A 252 -5.64 -5.47 -26.25
C LYS A 252 -5.73 -6.98 -26.08
N LEU A 253 -5.78 -7.43 -24.84
CA LEU A 253 -5.84 -8.86 -24.49
C LEU A 253 -7.28 -9.35 -24.55
N ALA A 254 -7.50 -10.52 -25.16
CA ALA A 254 -8.75 -11.25 -25.01
C ALA A 254 -8.83 -11.89 -23.61
N ARG A 255 -10.02 -12.33 -23.22
CA ARG A 255 -10.24 -12.99 -21.92
C ARG A 255 -9.33 -14.21 -21.76
N GLU A 256 -9.13 -14.95 -22.83
CA GLU A 256 -8.30 -16.14 -22.90
C GLU A 256 -6.81 -15.81 -22.70
N ASP A 257 -6.35 -14.69 -23.25
CA ASP A 257 -4.95 -14.24 -23.08
C ASP A 257 -4.68 -13.83 -21.62
N VAL A 258 -5.61 -13.08 -21.02
CA VAL A 258 -5.51 -12.71 -19.59
C VAL A 258 -5.49 -13.96 -18.71
N ARG A 259 -6.30 -14.97 -19.04
CA ARG A 259 -6.33 -16.24 -18.30
C ARG A 259 -4.98 -16.98 -18.39
N GLU A 260 -4.36 -17.02 -19.57
CA GLU A 260 -3.03 -17.63 -19.73
C GLU A 260 -1.95 -16.88 -18.95
N LEU A 261 -1.97 -15.55 -18.96
CA LEU A 261 -1.03 -14.74 -18.16
C LEU A 261 -1.18 -15.02 -16.67
N ILE A 262 -2.40 -15.06 -16.15
CA ILE A 262 -2.67 -15.41 -14.75
C ILE A 262 -2.16 -16.81 -14.41
N TYR A 263 -2.36 -17.78 -15.30
CA TYR A 263 -1.85 -19.14 -15.10
C TYR A 263 -0.33 -19.18 -15.06
N ARG A 264 0.33 -18.43 -15.96
CA ARG A 264 1.79 -18.31 -16.01
C ARG A 264 2.34 -17.70 -14.71
N GLU A 265 1.76 -16.59 -14.26
CA GLU A 265 2.15 -15.94 -13.00
C GLU A 265 1.93 -16.87 -11.79
N SER A 266 0.81 -17.58 -11.75
CA SER A 266 0.53 -18.58 -10.70
C SER A 266 1.59 -19.69 -10.65
N THR A 267 2.11 -20.08 -11.82
CA THR A 267 3.17 -21.08 -11.96
C THR A 267 4.51 -20.54 -11.47
N ILE A 268 4.84 -19.29 -11.85
CA ILE A 268 6.06 -18.61 -11.38
C ILE A 268 6.04 -18.47 -9.86
N LEU A 269 4.94 -17.98 -9.27
CA LEU A 269 4.79 -17.86 -7.83
C LEU A 269 4.95 -19.20 -7.11
N ARG A 270 4.38 -20.28 -7.65
CA ARG A 270 4.58 -21.64 -7.11
C ARG A 270 6.04 -22.05 -7.18
N CYS A 271 6.72 -21.80 -8.29
CA CYS A 271 8.14 -22.12 -8.46
C CYS A 271 9.00 -21.30 -7.49
N CYS A 272 8.77 -19.99 -7.36
CA CYS A 272 9.48 -19.13 -6.42
C CYS A 272 9.26 -19.56 -4.97
N MET A 273 8.03 -19.91 -4.58
CA MET A 273 7.75 -20.48 -3.25
C MET A 273 8.44 -21.84 -3.07
N SER A 274 8.46 -22.68 -4.10
CA SER A 274 9.13 -23.99 -4.04
C SER A 274 10.65 -23.83 -3.95
N ILE A 275 11.24 -22.89 -4.68
CA ILE A 275 12.66 -22.54 -4.63
C ILE A 275 12.99 -21.96 -3.26
N PHE A 276 12.20 -21.04 -2.71
CA PHE A 276 12.37 -20.53 -1.35
C PHE A 276 12.25 -21.65 -0.30
N VAL A 277 11.32 -22.60 -0.47
CA VAL A 277 11.19 -23.77 0.43
C VAL A 277 12.39 -24.71 0.26
N VAL A 278 12.91 -24.90 -0.95
CA VAL A 278 14.11 -25.71 -1.23
C VAL A 278 15.35 -25.03 -0.67
N GLU A 279 15.51 -23.72 -0.84
CA GLU A 279 16.63 -22.92 -0.35
C GLU A 279 16.59 -22.79 1.17
N ILE A 280 15.42 -22.61 1.79
CA ILE A 280 15.25 -22.75 3.24
C ILE A 280 15.62 -24.17 3.66
N ARG A 281 15.17 -25.24 2.97
CA ARG A 281 15.58 -26.61 3.28
C ARG A 281 17.10 -26.79 3.16
N GLN A 282 17.73 -26.24 2.14
CA GLN A 282 19.17 -26.36 1.88
C GLN A 282 20.00 -25.54 2.86
N THR A 283 19.51 -24.38 3.27
CA THR A 283 20.05 -23.54 4.36
C THR A 283 19.87 -24.23 5.71
N PHE A 284 18.75 -24.94 5.91
CA PHE A 284 18.51 -25.76 7.10
C PHE A 284 19.46 -26.97 7.13
N TYR A 285 19.69 -27.65 6.00
CA TYR A 285 20.64 -28.76 5.91
C TYR A 285 22.11 -28.31 6.07
N THR A 286 22.48 -27.14 5.54
CA THR A 286 23.83 -26.60 5.73
C THR A 286 24.03 -26.04 7.15
N GLN A 287 23.09 -25.28 7.71
CA GLN A 287 23.22 -24.81 9.10
C GLN A 287 23.15 -25.93 10.14
N VAL A 288 22.30 -26.96 9.94
CA VAL A 288 22.25 -28.12 10.84
C VAL A 288 23.45 -29.04 10.61
N GLY A 289 23.95 -29.18 9.38
CA GLY A 289 25.19 -29.92 9.07
C GLY A 289 26.43 -29.33 9.74
N TRP A 290 26.46 -28.01 10.00
CA TRP A 290 27.52 -27.37 10.78
C TRP A 290 27.31 -27.48 12.31
N ILE A 291 26.07 -27.63 12.78
CA ILE A 291 25.76 -27.77 14.22
C ILE A 291 26.07 -29.19 14.74
N VAL A 292 26.17 -30.20 13.86
CA VAL A 292 26.48 -31.58 14.26
C VAL A 292 27.99 -31.85 14.38
N SER A 293 28.89 -30.97 13.91
CA SER A 293 30.35 -31.24 13.97
C SER A 293 31.08 -30.70 15.21
N ARG A 294 30.39 -29.99 16.11
CA ARG A 294 30.98 -29.49 17.37
C ARG A 294 30.00 -29.73 18.52
N GLY A 295 30.11 -30.92 19.13
CA GLY A 295 29.18 -31.46 20.11
C GLY A 295 29.04 -30.65 21.41
N ASN A 296 28.25 -29.59 21.37
CA ASN A 296 27.54 -29.04 22.53
C ASN A 296 26.29 -28.29 22.06
N LEU A 297 25.13 -28.88 22.32
CA LEU A 297 23.83 -28.43 21.82
C LEU A 297 23.22 -27.40 22.80
N PHE A 298 23.46 -26.10 22.59
CA PHE A 298 22.63 -25.05 23.20
C PHE A 298 21.60 -24.56 22.18
N ILE A 299 20.49 -25.29 22.06
CA ILE A 299 19.31 -24.75 21.37
C ILE A 299 18.56 -23.86 22.36
N SER A 300 18.63 -22.55 22.16
CA SER A 300 17.77 -21.59 22.85
C SER A 300 16.29 -21.94 22.67
N LYS A 301 15.50 -21.92 23.76
CA LYS A 301 14.03 -22.13 23.74
C LYS A 301 13.30 -21.26 22.70
N LYS A 302 13.86 -20.10 22.31
CA LYS A 302 13.31 -19.22 21.26
C LYS A 302 13.40 -19.83 19.86
N SER A 303 14.45 -20.60 19.55
CA SER A 303 14.62 -21.26 18.24
C SER A 303 13.65 -22.43 18.07
N VAL A 304 13.39 -23.20 19.13
CA VAL A 304 12.38 -24.29 19.13
C VAL A 304 10.97 -23.76 18.91
N LEU A 305 10.62 -22.62 19.51
CA LEU A 305 9.31 -21.99 19.29
C LEU A 305 9.12 -21.45 17.87
N ARG A 306 10.19 -20.94 17.24
CA ARG A 306 10.15 -20.47 15.85
C ARG A 306 9.93 -21.64 14.87
N VAL A 307 10.61 -22.76 15.11
CA VAL A 307 10.45 -24.01 14.35
C VAL A 307 9.05 -24.62 14.56
N LYS A 308 8.52 -24.62 15.78
CA LYS A 308 7.14 -25.09 16.06
C LYS A 308 6.05 -24.22 15.40
N ARG A 309 6.27 -22.91 15.28
CA ARG A 309 5.34 -22.00 14.57
C ARG A 309 5.37 -22.22 13.06
N LEU A 310 6.55 -22.39 12.48
CA LEU A 310 6.72 -22.72 11.06
C LEU A 310 6.11 -24.09 10.71
N ALA A 311 6.31 -25.11 11.56
CA ALA A 311 5.72 -26.43 11.36
C ALA A 311 4.18 -26.43 11.46
N ARG A 312 3.59 -25.62 12.35
CA ARG A 312 2.13 -25.46 12.45
C ARG A 312 1.52 -24.72 11.25
N SER A 313 2.24 -23.74 10.69
CA SER A 313 1.82 -23.01 9.49
C SER A 313 1.83 -23.91 8.23
N CYS A 314 2.80 -24.82 8.12
CA CYS A 314 2.87 -25.76 6.99
C CYS A 314 1.94 -26.97 7.14
N GLY A 315 1.62 -27.41 8.37
CA GLY A 315 0.83 -28.62 8.63
C GLY A 315 -0.66 -28.54 8.24
N SER A 316 -1.20 -27.34 8.03
CA SER A 316 -2.61 -27.15 7.66
C SER A 316 -2.88 -27.16 6.15
N MET A 317 -1.86 -27.22 5.29
CA MET A 317 -2.05 -27.06 3.83
C MET A 317 -1.95 -28.31 2.97
N LEU A 318 -1.51 -29.48 3.46
CA LEU A 318 -1.40 -30.69 2.64
C LEU A 318 -1.60 -31.99 3.45
N PRO A 319 -2.66 -32.79 3.24
CA PRO A 319 -2.87 -34.03 3.98
C PRO A 319 -1.81 -35.11 3.70
N TYR A 320 -1.05 -34.99 2.61
CA TYR A 320 -0.06 -35.99 2.19
C TYR A 320 1.35 -35.81 2.80
N GLN A 321 1.66 -34.67 3.44
CA GLN A 321 2.98 -34.43 4.05
C GLN A 321 3.03 -34.65 5.57
N GLY A 322 1.87 -34.87 6.22
CA GLY A 322 1.79 -35.13 7.65
C GLY A 322 2.45 -36.44 8.08
N LYS A 323 2.49 -37.46 7.21
CA LYS A 323 3.11 -38.77 7.52
C LYS A 323 4.64 -38.73 7.51
N GLU A 324 5.25 -38.01 6.56
CA GLU A 324 6.72 -37.88 6.49
C GLU A 324 7.27 -36.91 7.54
N LEU A 325 6.55 -35.83 7.85
CA LEU A 325 6.92 -34.93 8.93
C LEU A 325 6.75 -35.58 10.30
N SER A 326 5.71 -36.41 10.47
CA SER A 326 5.52 -37.25 11.66
C SER A 326 6.65 -38.29 11.79
N ALA A 327 7.10 -38.91 10.70
CA ALA A 327 8.25 -39.82 10.71
C ALA A 327 9.57 -39.11 11.07
N ALA A 328 9.80 -37.90 10.55
CA ALA A 328 10.97 -37.10 10.90
C ALA A 328 10.95 -36.61 12.37
N VAL A 329 9.78 -36.23 12.89
CA VAL A 329 9.60 -35.85 14.30
C VAL A 329 9.67 -37.06 15.23
N MET A 330 9.20 -38.24 14.80
CA MET A 330 9.34 -39.51 15.53
C MET A 330 10.80 -39.99 15.56
N SER A 331 11.54 -39.80 14.47
CA SER A 331 12.99 -40.07 14.41
C SER A 331 13.79 -39.13 15.33
N LEU A 332 13.43 -37.84 15.38
CA LEU A 332 13.97 -36.88 16.35
C LEU A 332 13.60 -37.20 17.80
N LYS A 333 12.41 -37.78 18.04
CA LYS A 333 12.01 -38.23 19.39
C LYS A 333 12.74 -39.50 19.83
N SER A 334 13.05 -40.44 18.94
CA SER A 334 13.81 -41.64 19.33
C SER A 334 15.31 -41.36 19.53
N GLN A 335 15.85 -40.33 18.88
CA GLN A 335 17.23 -39.86 19.10
C GLN A 335 17.40 -38.98 20.36
N MET A 336 16.32 -38.51 20.98
CA MET A 336 16.34 -37.65 22.18
C MET A 336 15.90 -38.37 23.47
N GLN A 337 16.13 -39.68 23.59
CA GLN A 337 16.12 -40.32 24.92
C GLN A 337 17.35 -39.87 25.73
N ILE A 338 17.24 -38.71 26.38
CA ILE A 338 18.01 -38.41 27.59
C ILE A 338 16.99 -37.99 28.65
N THR A 339 17.04 -38.75 29.73
CA THR A 339 16.26 -38.74 30.98
C THR A 339 16.15 -37.33 31.58
N VAL A 340 15.07 -37.14 32.36
CA VAL A 340 14.70 -35.97 33.17
C VAL A 340 15.88 -35.15 33.68
#